data_AF-Q3YZH5-F1
#
_entry.id   AF-Q3YZH5-F1
#
_cell.length_a   1.000
_cell.length_b   1.000
_cell.length_c   1.000
_cell.angle_alpha   90.00
_cell.angle_beta   90.00
_cell.angle_gamma   90.00
#
_symmetry.space_group_name_H-M   'P 1'
#
loop_
_entity.id
_entity.type
_entity.pdbx_description
1 polymer ?
#
loop_
_entity_poly.entity_id
_entity_poly.type
_entity_poly.pdbx_seq_one_letter_code
_entity_poly.pdbx_strand_id
1 'polypeptide(L)'
;MTLPVDGIKLHRGNFAAIGQQIQPLLDAGQCLRLQVKPWREKRSLSQNALSHMWYTEISEYLIARGKTFATPEWVKDAMKHTYLGYESKDRVDVVSGEVTTVQSLRHTSELETGEMYIFLCKVEAWAMNIGCHLTIPQSCEYQQLRDKQEA
;
A
#
# COMPACT_ATOMS: atom_id res chain seq x y z
N MET A 1 12.63 22.63 11.11
CA MET A 1 12.76 21.81 9.89
C MET A 1 12.44 20.37 10.26
N THR A 2 11.55 19.70 9.54
CA THR A 2 11.16 18.30 9.80
C THR A 2 12.09 17.36 9.05
N LEU A 3 12.78 16.48 9.78
CA LEU A 3 13.54 15.38 9.18
C LEU A 3 12.58 14.51 8.34
N PRO A 4 12.97 14.06 7.13
CA PRO A 4 12.12 13.17 6.33
C PRO A 4 11.79 11.89 7.09
N VAL A 5 10.51 11.50 7.09
CA VAL A 5 10.03 10.26 7.74
C VAL A 5 10.74 9.02 7.18
N ASP A 6 11.12 9.06 5.90
CA ASP A 6 11.82 7.98 5.19
C ASP A 6 13.33 7.91 5.46
N GLY A 7 13.88 8.85 6.25
CA GLY A 7 15.31 8.95 6.53
C GLY A 7 16.11 9.72 5.47
N ILE A 8 17.41 9.88 5.72
CA ILE A 8 18.33 10.66 4.87
C ILE A 8 19.43 9.72 4.35
N LYS A 9 19.72 9.78 3.04
CA LYS A 9 20.85 9.05 2.45
C LYS A 9 22.15 9.54 3.06
N LEU A 10 22.84 8.69 3.80
CA LEU A 10 24.16 9.01 4.34
C LEU A 10 25.24 8.50 3.39
N HIS A 11 26.14 9.38 2.95
CA HIS A 11 27.35 9.03 2.20
C HIS A 11 28.52 9.89 2.66
N ARG A 12 29.75 9.50 2.30
CA ARG A 12 30.99 10.17 2.78
C ARG A 12 30.96 11.70 2.58
N GLY A 13 30.36 12.16 1.48
CA GLY A 13 30.33 13.58 1.11
C GLY A 13 29.29 14.43 1.85
N ASN A 14 28.33 13.86 2.58
CA ASN A 14 27.25 14.63 3.22
C ASN A 14 27.17 14.47 4.74
N PHE A 15 28.05 13.66 5.34
CA PHE A 15 28.08 13.41 6.78
C PHE A 15 28.15 14.70 7.62
N ALA A 16 29.09 15.60 7.27
CA ALA A 16 29.27 16.86 7.99
C ALA A 16 28.06 17.81 7.85
N ALA A 17 27.46 17.87 6.66
CA ALA A 17 26.29 18.69 6.40
C ALA A 17 25.06 18.23 7.20
N ILE A 18 24.85 16.92 7.32
CA ILE A 18 23.76 16.35 8.12
C ILE A 18 23.98 16.66 9.60
N GLY A 19 25.22 16.57 10.10
CA GLY A 19 25.56 16.96 11.46
C GLY A 19 25.19 18.41 11.76
N GLN A 20 25.53 19.34 10.86
CA GLN A 20 25.17 20.76 11.00
C GLN A 20 23.65 21.01 11.00
N GLN A 21 22.87 20.19 10.31
CA GLN A 21 21.41 20.31 10.30
C GLN A 21 20.75 19.81 11.58
N ILE A 22 21.35 18.82 12.24
CA ILE A 22 20.82 18.22 13.48
C ILE A 22 21.25 19.05 14.71
N GLN A 23 22.41 19.71 14.65
CA GLN A 23 22.97 20.49 15.77
C GLN A 23 21.97 21.47 16.41
N PRO A 24 21.22 22.31 15.67
CA PRO A 24 20.26 23.24 16.28
C PRO A 24 19.09 22.55 16.99
N LEU A 25 18.73 21.32 16.57
CA LEU A 25 17.65 20.55 17.21
C LEU A 25 18.12 19.98 18.56
N LEU A 26 19.38 19.57 18.63
CA LEU A 26 20.01 19.12 19.87
C LEU A 26 20.21 20.29 20.83
N ASP A 27 20.65 21.44 20.32
CA ASP A 27 20.83 22.67 21.11
C ASP A 27 19.48 23.18 21.66
N ALA A 28 18.38 22.93 20.94
CA ALA A 28 17.00 23.18 21.39
C ALA A 28 16.48 22.14 22.41
N GLY A 29 17.32 21.19 22.84
CA GLY A 29 16.99 20.21 23.88
C GLY A 29 16.20 18.99 23.40
N GLN A 30 16.09 18.75 22.08
CA GLN A 30 15.39 17.58 21.57
C GLN A 30 16.26 16.31 21.68
N CYS A 31 15.70 15.24 22.25
CA CYS A 31 16.31 13.92 22.25
C CYS A 31 15.91 13.15 20.99
N LEU A 32 16.86 12.92 20.08
CA LEU A 32 16.62 12.24 18.82
C LEU A 32 17.19 10.81 18.84
N ARG A 33 16.44 9.84 18.30
CA ARG A 33 16.93 8.47 18.08
C ARG A 33 17.51 8.33 16.68
N LEU A 34 18.83 8.11 16.59
CA LEU A 34 19.50 7.82 15.31
C LEU A 34 19.44 6.31 15.02
N GLN A 35 18.89 5.92 13.86
CA GLN A 35 18.98 4.55 13.36
C GLN A 35 19.74 4.55 12.03
N VAL A 36 20.94 3.94 12.01
CA VAL A 36 21.71 3.75 10.79
C VAL A 36 21.37 2.38 10.20
N LYS A 37 20.83 2.38 8.98
CA LYS A 37 20.54 1.17 8.20
C LYS A 37 21.20 1.29 6.83
N PRO A 38 21.57 0.18 6.17
CA PRO A 38 22.07 0.23 4.79
C PRO A 38 21.11 1.01 3.90
N TRP A 39 21.64 1.95 3.10
CA TRP A 39 20.80 2.73 2.20
C TRP A 39 20.19 1.80 1.14
N ARG A 40 18.87 1.92 0.98
CA ARG A 40 18.13 1.38 -0.16
C ARG A 40 17.41 2.56 -0.78
N GLU A 41 17.39 2.63 -2.09
CA GLU A 41 16.54 3.62 -2.76
C GLU A 41 15.09 3.42 -2.32
N LYS A 42 14.32 4.51 -2.38
CA LYS A 42 12.93 4.55 -1.90
C LYS A 42 12.23 3.28 -2.39
N ARG A 43 11.74 2.46 -1.46
CA ARG A 43 11.06 1.19 -1.81
C ARG A 43 10.06 1.53 -2.91
N SER A 44 10.13 0.83 -4.03
CA SER A 44 9.07 0.87 -5.03
C SER A 44 7.75 0.72 -4.30
N LEU A 45 6.75 1.51 -4.70
CA LEU A 45 5.43 1.38 -4.09
C LEU A 45 4.97 -0.06 -4.32
N SER A 46 4.87 -0.82 -3.23
CA SER A 46 4.42 -2.21 -3.31
C SER A 46 3.03 -2.26 -3.92
N GLN A 47 2.72 -3.32 -4.63
CA GLN A 47 1.38 -3.53 -5.21
C GLN A 47 0.25 -3.40 -4.17
N ASN A 48 0.50 -3.81 -2.92
CA ASN A 48 -0.44 -3.65 -1.81
C ASN A 48 -0.68 -2.17 -1.46
N ALA A 49 0.38 -1.37 -1.36
CA ALA A 49 0.24 0.06 -1.10
C ALA A 49 -0.45 0.80 -2.25
N LEU A 50 -0.21 0.38 -3.50
CA LEU A 50 -0.92 0.90 -4.67
C LEU A 50 -2.42 0.57 -4.63
N SER A 51 -2.78 -0.66 -4.27
CA SER A 51 -4.20 -1.06 -4.14
C SER A 51 -4.96 -0.17 -3.16
N HIS A 52 -4.35 0.15 -2.01
CA HIS A 52 -4.94 1.02 -1.00
C HIS A 52 -5.13 2.45 -1.50
N MET A 53 -4.17 2.98 -2.26
CA MET A 53 -4.31 4.29 -2.92
C MET A 53 -5.50 4.30 -3.89
N TRP A 54 -5.62 3.27 -4.72
CA TRP A 54 -6.73 3.15 -5.67
C TRP A 54 -8.09 3.02 -5.00
N TYR A 55 -8.17 2.32 -3.86
CA TYR A 55 -9.44 2.22 -3.13
C TYR A 55 -9.93 3.60 -2.64
N THR A 56 -9.01 4.47 -2.23
CA THR A 56 -9.34 5.85 -1.87
C THR A 56 -9.82 6.64 -3.08
N GLU A 57 -9.11 6.60 -4.21
CA GLU A 57 -9.49 7.34 -5.42
C GLU A 57 -10.86 6.88 -5.96
N ILE A 58 -11.10 5.57 -5.99
CA ILE A 58 -12.39 4.98 -6.41
C ILE A 58 -13.49 5.38 -5.43
N SER A 59 -13.22 5.36 -4.12
CA SER A 59 -14.17 5.78 -3.10
C SER A 59 -14.60 7.23 -3.30
N GLU A 60 -13.65 8.15 -3.44
CA GLU A 60 -13.89 9.57 -3.71
C GLU A 60 -14.72 9.76 -4.99
N TYR A 61 -14.37 9.04 -6.05
CA TYR A 61 -15.08 9.08 -7.32
C TYR A 61 -16.54 8.60 -7.21
N LEU A 62 -16.79 7.50 -6.50
CA LEU A 62 -18.14 6.94 -6.32
C LEU A 62 -18.99 7.84 -5.41
N ILE A 63 -18.39 8.39 -4.36
CA ILE A 63 -19.06 9.33 -3.45
C ILE A 63 -19.46 10.60 -4.21
N ALA A 64 -18.58 11.14 -5.06
CA ALA A 64 -18.88 12.30 -5.91
C ALA A 64 -20.06 12.05 -6.87
N ARG A 65 -20.34 10.78 -7.22
CA ARG A 65 -21.48 10.35 -8.04
C ARG A 65 -22.72 9.92 -7.24
N GLY A 66 -22.75 10.20 -5.94
CA GLY A 66 -23.91 9.97 -5.08
C GLY A 66 -23.94 8.61 -4.35
N LYS A 67 -22.88 7.81 -4.42
CA LYS A 67 -22.76 6.55 -3.66
C LYS A 67 -22.02 6.80 -2.35
N THR A 68 -22.69 7.42 -1.38
CA THR A 68 -22.09 7.81 -0.08
C THR A 68 -21.62 6.64 0.79
N PHE A 69 -22.13 5.43 0.54
CA PHE A 69 -21.72 4.21 1.24
C PHE A 69 -20.37 3.64 0.77
N ALA A 70 -19.82 4.12 -0.36
CA ALA A 70 -18.64 3.55 -0.99
C ALA A 70 -17.35 4.04 -0.32
N THR A 71 -17.14 3.72 0.96
CA THR A 71 -15.88 4.01 1.67
C THR A 71 -14.70 3.23 1.08
N PRO A 72 -13.44 3.62 1.34
CA PRO A 72 -12.28 2.88 0.85
C PRO A 72 -12.28 1.41 1.29
N GLU A 73 -12.75 1.12 2.52
CA GLU A 73 -12.93 -0.23 3.04
C GLU A 73 -14.01 -0.99 2.27
N TRP A 74 -15.13 -0.33 1.98
CA TRP A 74 -16.19 -0.93 1.18
C TRP A 74 -15.71 -1.25 -0.25
N VAL A 75 -14.97 -0.34 -0.87
CA VAL A 75 -14.38 -0.56 -2.21
C VAL A 75 -13.41 -1.74 -2.17
N LYS A 76 -12.54 -1.79 -1.15
CA LYS A 76 -11.62 -2.91 -0.95
C LYS A 76 -12.38 -4.24 -0.88
N ASP A 77 -13.40 -4.33 -0.05
CA ASP A 77 -14.17 -5.57 0.13
C ASP A 77 -14.95 -5.94 -1.13
N ALA A 78 -15.53 -4.96 -1.83
CA ALA A 78 -16.21 -5.18 -3.11
C ALA A 78 -15.25 -5.72 -4.19
N MET A 79 -14.04 -5.17 -4.29
CA MET A 79 -13.03 -5.63 -5.24
C MET A 79 -12.57 -7.05 -4.92
N LYS A 80 -12.28 -7.33 -3.65
CA LYS A 80 -11.89 -8.67 -3.19
C LYS A 80 -13.02 -9.68 -3.44
N HIS A 81 -14.25 -9.33 -3.11
CA HIS A 81 -15.43 -10.17 -3.35
C HIS A 81 -15.57 -10.53 -4.83
N THR A 82 -15.41 -9.55 -5.72
CA THR A 82 -15.61 -9.71 -7.16
C THR A 82 -14.48 -10.49 -7.83
N TYR A 83 -13.22 -10.26 -7.43
CA TYR A 83 -12.06 -10.75 -8.19
C TYR A 83 -11.21 -11.82 -7.48
N LEU A 84 -11.33 -11.97 -6.16
CA LEU A 84 -10.59 -12.97 -5.38
C LEU A 84 -11.50 -14.05 -4.77
N GLY A 85 -12.71 -13.67 -4.36
CA GLY A 85 -13.66 -14.57 -3.72
C GLY A 85 -13.39 -14.83 -2.24
N TYR A 86 -13.88 -15.97 -1.75
CA TYR A 86 -13.83 -16.37 -0.35
C TYR A 86 -12.97 -17.61 -0.15
N GLU A 87 -12.33 -17.70 1.00
CA GLU A 87 -11.58 -18.85 1.48
C GLU A 87 -12.21 -19.40 2.76
N SER A 88 -12.25 -20.73 2.89
CA SER A 88 -12.63 -21.40 4.12
C SER A 88 -11.46 -21.37 5.09
N LYS A 89 -11.66 -20.77 6.25
CA LYS A 89 -10.69 -20.76 7.34
C LYS A 89 -11.31 -21.41 8.57
N ASP A 90 -10.59 -22.36 9.14
CA ASP A 90 -10.96 -22.96 10.41
C ASP A 90 -10.64 -21.97 11.52
N ARG A 91 -11.64 -21.71 12.37
CA ARG A 91 -11.54 -20.87 13.54
C ARG A 91 -11.88 -21.70 14.76
N VAL A 92 -11.03 -21.59 15.77
CA VAL A 92 -11.24 -22.24 17.05
C VAL A 92 -11.92 -21.24 17.97
N ASP A 93 -13.09 -21.59 18.48
CA ASP A 93 -13.70 -20.86 19.59
C ASP A 93 -12.81 -21.05 20.82
N VAL A 94 -12.28 -19.93 21.36
CA VAL A 94 -11.31 -19.96 22.47
C VAL A 94 -11.92 -20.38 23.80
N VAL A 95 -13.26 -20.36 23.92
CA VAL A 95 -14.00 -20.72 25.13
C VAL A 95 -14.45 -22.18 25.07
N SER A 96 -15.03 -22.62 23.95
CA SER A 96 -15.54 -24.00 23.79
C SER A 96 -14.50 -24.99 23.23
N GLY A 97 -13.46 -24.48 22.57
CA GLY A 97 -12.47 -25.30 21.85
C GLY A 97 -12.99 -25.89 20.53
N GLU A 98 -14.23 -25.56 20.14
CA GLU A 98 -14.84 -26.07 18.91
C GLU A 98 -14.22 -25.43 17.67
N VAL A 99 -13.92 -26.27 16.67
CA VAL A 99 -13.41 -25.81 15.37
C VAL A 99 -14.59 -25.60 14.44
N THR A 100 -14.79 -24.37 14.01
CA THR A 100 -15.80 -24.01 13.02
C THR A 100 -15.14 -23.53 11.74
N THR A 101 -15.60 -24.03 10.60
CA THR A 101 -15.15 -23.55 9.29
C THR A 101 -15.98 -22.33 8.92
N VAL A 102 -15.33 -21.17 8.81
CA VAL A 102 -15.97 -19.92 8.39
C VAL A 102 -15.44 -19.49 7.03
N GLN A 103 -16.31 -18.88 6.22
CA GLN A 103 -15.90 -18.28 4.95
C GLN A 103 -15.43 -16.84 5.21
N SER A 104 -14.23 -16.52 4.72
CA SER A 104 -13.63 -15.19 4.87
C SER A 104 -13.10 -14.69 3.52
N LEU A 105 -13.10 -13.36 3.32
CA LEU A 105 -12.59 -12.75 2.09
C LEU A 105 -11.07 -12.91 1.98
N ARG A 106 -10.61 -13.57 0.92
CA ARG A 106 -9.18 -13.89 0.70
C ARG A 106 -8.28 -12.67 0.89
N HIS A 107 -7.24 -12.76 1.70
CA HIS A 107 -6.40 -11.61 2.03
C HIS A 107 -5.43 -11.26 0.89
N THR A 108 -5.36 -9.98 0.49
CA THR A 108 -4.41 -9.53 -0.54
C THR A 108 -2.95 -9.64 -0.10
N SER A 109 -2.69 -9.68 1.21
CA SER A 109 -1.36 -9.92 1.77
C SER A 109 -0.86 -11.36 1.59
N GLU A 110 -1.77 -12.31 1.31
CA GLU A 110 -1.46 -13.72 1.08
C GLU A 110 -1.31 -14.04 -0.43
N LEU A 111 -1.55 -13.06 -1.30
CA LEU A 111 -1.38 -13.22 -2.75
C LEU A 111 0.11 -13.19 -3.13
N GLU A 112 0.48 -14.06 -4.06
CA GLU A 112 1.79 -13.94 -4.72
C GLU A 112 1.84 -12.68 -5.61
N THR A 113 3.04 -12.17 -5.87
CA THR A 113 3.26 -10.95 -6.68
C THR A 113 2.58 -11.02 -8.05
N GLY A 114 2.50 -12.21 -8.66
CA GLY A 114 1.80 -12.43 -9.93
C GLY A 114 0.28 -12.39 -9.79
N GLU A 115 -0.28 -13.04 -8.76
CA GLU A 115 -1.72 -13.00 -8.48
C GLU A 115 -2.18 -11.57 -8.14
N MET A 116 -1.38 -10.85 -7.36
CA MET A 116 -1.65 -9.46 -7.00
C MET A 116 -1.57 -8.53 -8.21
N TYR A 117 -0.64 -8.75 -9.13
CA TYR A 117 -0.60 -8.03 -10.40
C TYR A 117 -1.89 -8.21 -11.21
N ILE A 118 -2.32 -9.47 -11.41
CA ILE A 118 -3.55 -9.78 -12.14
C ILE A 118 -4.77 -9.13 -11.47
N PHE A 119 -4.83 -9.17 -10.14
CA PHE A 119 -5.87 -8.51 -9.38
C PHE A 119 -5.89 -6.99 -9.63
N LEU A 120 -4.73 -6.33 -9.59
CA LEU A 120 -4.62 -4.90 -9.90
C LEU A 120 -5.05 -4.59 -11.33
N CYS A 121 -4.66 -5.39 -12.34
CA CYS A 121 -5.12 -5.18 -13.72
C CYS A 121 -6.65 -5.23 -13.82
N LYS A 122 -7.31 -6.14 -13.10
CA LYS A 122 -8.78 -6.22 -13.07
C LYS A 122 -9.40 -4.98 -12.41
N VAL A 123 -8.81 -4.48 -11.34
CA VAL A 123 -9.27 -3.26 -10.65
C VAL A 123 -9.10 -2.03 -11.55
N GLU A 124 -7.96 -1.88 -12.21
CA GLU A 124 -7.70 -0.80 -13.17
C GLU A 124 -8.70 -0.83 -14.33
N ALA A 125 -8.91 -2.00 -14.95
CA ALA A 125 -9.83 -2.16 -16.06
C ALA A 125 -11.28 -1.82 -15.67
N TRP A 126 -11.71 -2.22 -14.48
CA TRP A 126 -13.04 -1.87 -13.97
C TRP A 126 -13.17 -0.38 -13.67
N ALA A 127 -12.15 0.23 -13.04
CA ALA A 127 -12.14 1.66 -12.77
C ALA A 127 -12.23 2.46 -14.08
N MET A 128 -11.46 2.06 -15.10
CA MET A 128 -11.52 2.65 -16.44
C MET A 128 -12.92 2.51 -17.05
N ASN A 129 -13.56 1.34 -16.92
CA ASN A 129 -14.91 1.09 -17.43
C ASN A 129 -15.99 1.99 -16.79
N ILE A 130 -15.85 2.35 -15.52
CA ILE A 130 -16.75 3.32 -14.87
C ILE A 130 -16.38 4.78 -15.13
N GLY A 131 -15.28 5.03 -15.85
CA GLY A 131 -14.72 6.35 -16.17
C GLY A 131 -13.81 6.93 -15.09
N CYS A 132 -13.33 6.13 -14.15
CA CYS A 132 -12.41 6.50 -13.08
C CYS A 132 -10.96 6.20 -13.54
N HIS A 133 -10.16 7.25 -13.73
CA HIS A 133 -8.77 7.11 -14.14
C HIS A 133 -7.89 7.08 -12.89
N LEU A 134 -7.32 5.90 -12.60
CA LEU A 134 -6.50 5.69 -11.40
C LEU A 134 -5.09 6.23 -11.59
N THR A 135 -4.51 6.76 -10.53
CA THR A 135 -3.12 7.24 -10.54
C THR A 135 -2.16 6.06 -10.54
N ILE A 136 -1.19 6.06 -11.47
CA ILE A 136 -0.10 5.08 -11.51
C ILE A 136 1.22 5.83 -11.27
N PRO A 137 1.77 5.79 -10.04
CA PRO A 137 3.02 6.43 -9.74
C PRO A 137 4.15 5.86 -10.59
N GLN A 138 4.99 6.74 -11.13
CA GLN A 138 6.19 6.35 -11.85
C GLN A 138 7.06 5.46 -10.95
N SER A 139 7.59 4.36 -11.50
CA SER A 139 8.45 3.36 -10.84
C SER A 139 7.78 2.46 -9.78
N CYS A 140 6.44 2.41 -9.70
CA CYS A 140 5.77 1.40 -8.86
C CYS A 140 5.96 -0.03 -9.40
N GLU A 141 5.87 -1.04 -8.52
CA GLU A 141 6.05 -2.46 -8.93
C GLU A 141 5.06 -2.91 -9.99
N TYR A 142 3.82 -2.39 -9.94
CA TYR A 142 2.79 -2.64 -10.94
C TYR A 142 3.23 -2.16 -12.34
N GLN A 143 3.71 -0.91 -12.44
CA GLN A 143 4.16 -0.34 -13.71
C GLN A 143 5.36 -1.12 -14.26
N GLN A 144 6.35 -1.44 -13.42
CA GLN A 144 7.53 -2.20 -13.86
C GLN A 144 7.16 -3.59 -14.40
N LEU A 145 6.14 -4.24 -13.83
CA LEU A 145 5.65 -5.53 -14.31
C LEU A 145 4.85 -5.39 -15.62
N ARG A 146 4.07 -4.32 -15.76
CA ARG A 146 3.35 -4.01 -17.00
C ARG A 146 4.30 -3.77 -18.16
N ASP A 147 5.29 -2.91 -17.96
CA ASP A 147 6.30 -2.57 -18.97
C ASP A 147 7.10 -3.81 -19.42
N LYS A 148 7.31 -4.78 -18.52
CA LYS A 148 7.98 -6.06 -18.85
C LYS A 148 7.12 -7.04 -19.66
N GLN A 149 5.79 -6.94 -19.58
CA GLN A 149 4.88 -7.80 -20.34
C GLN A 149 4.53 -7.22 -21.71
N GLU A 150 4.63 -5.90 -21.87
CA GLU A 150 4.40 -5.18 -23.12
C GLU A 150 5.65 -5.05 -24.02
N ALA A 151 6.84 -5.40 -23.49
CA ALA A 151 8.12 -5.45 -24.21
C ALA A 151 8.39 -6.82 -24.85
#